data_AF-A0A2U1IJX9-F1
#
_entry.id   AF-A0A2U1IJX9-F1
#
_cell.length_a   1.000
_cell.length_b   1.000
_cell.length_c   1.000
_cell.angle_alpha   90.00
_cell.angle_beta   90.00
_cell.angle_gamma   90.00
#
_symmetry.space_group_name_H-M   'P 1'
#
loop_
_entity.id
_entity.type
_entity.pdbx_description
1 polymer ?
#
loop_
_entity_poly.entity_id
_entity_poly.type
_entity_poly.pdbx_seq_one_letter_code
_entity_poly.pdbx_strand_id
1 'polypeptide(L)' 'MSPTEEAVLAQARLRAMSRGESEAMAVIHAQSAVDALKESLKGDEYQEALERLLEEYSKS' A
#
# COMPACT_ATOMS: atom_id res chain seq x y z
N MET A 1 9.80 1.60 -12.39
CA MET A 1 10.26 1.32 -11.00
C MET A 1 9.41 0.18 -10.50
N SER A 2 9.99 -0.87 -9.94
CA SER A 2 9.20 -1.92 -9.29
C SER A 2 8.47 -1.33 -8.07
N PRO A 3 7.20 -1.67 -7.84
CA PRO A 3 6.47 -1.22 -6.66
C PRO A 3 7.17 -1.72 -5.39
N THR A 4 7.27 -0.85 -4.39
CA THR A 4 7.85 -1.18 -3.09
C THR A 4 6.80 -1.02 -2.00
N GLU A 5 6.97 -1.75 -0.91
CA GLU A 5 6.12 -1.64 0.29
C GLU A 5 6.09 -0.18 0.78
N GLU A 6 7.25 0.47 0.82
CA GLU A 6 7.37 1.88 1.18
C GLU A 6 6.57 2.81 0.26
N ALA A 7 6.51 2.53 -1.05
CA ALA A 7 5.71 3.32 -1.98
C ALA A 7 4.21 3.20 -1.67
N VAL A 8 3.75 2.01 -1.27
CA VAL A 8 2.35 1.78 -0.84
C VAL A 8 2.04 2.58 0.43
N LEU A 9 2.91 2.51 1.44
CA LEU A 9 2.75 3.26 2.69
C LEU A 9 2.76 4.78 2.45
N ALA A 10 3.67 5.25 1.59
CA ALA A 10 3.76 6.66 1.22
C ALA A 10 2.47 7.13 0.51
N GLN A 11 1.91 6.33 -0.39
CA GLN A 11 0.65 6.70 -1.04
C GLN A 11 -0.55 6.65 -0.11
N ALA A 12 -0.60 5.68 0.82
CA ALA A 12 -1.64 5.65 1.85
C ALA A 12 -1.61 6.93 2.71
N ARG A 13 -0.41 7.41 3.07
CA ARG A 13 -0.24 8.69 3.77
C ARG A 13 -0.74 9.86 2.92
N LEU A 14 -0.30 9.97 1.67
CA LEU A 14 -0.70 11.07 0.77
C LEU A 14 -2.22 11.14 0.55
N ARG A 15 -2.85 9.98 0.36
CA ARG A 15 -4.30 9.85 0.23
C ARG A 15 -5.04 10.27 1.51
N ALA A 16 -4.54 9.88 2.68
CA ALA A 16 -5.12 10.30 3.94
C ALA A 16 -5.02 11.82 4.13
N MET A 17 -3.86 12.41 3.82
CA MET A 17 -3.66 13.87 3.86
C MET A 17 -4.63 14.59 2.94
N SER A 18 -4.84 14.10 1.71
CA SER A 18 -5.74 14.75 0.74
C SER A 18 -7.22 14.67 1.14
N ARG A 19 -7.59 13.67 1.94
CA ARG A 19 -8.94 13.44 2.46
C ARG A 19 -9.18 14.03 3.85
N GLY A 20 -8.16 14.58 4.50
CA GLY A 20 -8.25 15.04 5.89
C GLY A 20 -8.42 13.90 6.90
N GLU A 21 -7.97 12.69 6.55
CA GLU A 21 -8.00 11.50 7.39
C GLU A 21 -6.72 11.36 8.23
N SER A 22 -6.72 10.45 9.20
CA SER A 22 -5.53 10.18 10.02
C SER A 22 -4.47 9.43 9.21
N GLU A 23 -3.36 10.12 8.91
CA GLU A 23 -2.19 9.53 8.26
C GLU A 23 -1.67 8.29 8.98
N ALA A 24 -1.63 8.32 10.32
CA ALA A 24 -1.13 7.21 11.12
C ALA A 24 -2.01 5.96 10.95
N MET A 25 -3.34 6.12 10.96
CA MET A 25 -4.26 5.01 10.73
C MET A 25 -4.14 4.47 9.31
N ALA A 26 -4.05 5.35 8.31
CA ALA A 26 -3.90 4.93 6.92
C ALA A 26 -2.62 4.12 6.68
N VAL A 27 -1.50 4.53 7.28
CA VAL A 27 -0.24 3.78 7.21
C VAL A 27 -0.35 2.42 7.92
N ILE A 28 -1.00 2.34 9.09
CA ILE A 28 -1.23 1.06 9.79
C ILE A 28 -2.07 0.10 8.94
N HIS A 29 -3.13 0.60 8.30
CA HIS A 29 -3.97 -0.21 7.41
C HIS A 29 -3.20 -0.68 6.18
N ALA A 30 -2.41 0.19 5.56
CA ALA A 30 -1.58 -0.17 4.42
C ALA A 30 -0.51 -1.19 4.79
N GLN A 31 0.15 -1.04 5.94
CA GLN A 31 1.11 -2.01 6.47
C GLN A 31 0.47 -3.38 6.68
N SER A 32 -0.72 -3.41 7.30
CA SER A 32 -1.46 -4.65 7.53
C SER A 32 -1.84 -5.36 6.22
N ALA A 33 -2.20 -4.60 5.18
CA ALA A 33 -2.49 -5.15 3.86
C ALA A 33 -1.23 -5.74 3.20
N VAL A 34 -0.10 -5.03 3.27
CA VAL A 34 1.19 -5.51 2.77
C VAL A 34 1.61 -6.80 3.49
N ASP A 35 1.51 -6.84 4.81
CA ASP A 35 1.88 -8.02 5.61
C ASP A 35 1.03 -9.24 5.23
N ALA A 36 -0.29 -9.06 5.06
CA ALA A 36 -1.18 -10.12 4.60
C ALA A 36 -0.83 -10.64 3.20
N LEU A 37 -0.39 -9.76 2.28
CA LEU A 37 0.11 -10.17 0.96
C LEU A 37 1.39 -10.99 1.07
N LYS A 38 2.33 -10.61 1.95
CA LYS A 38 3.60 -11.33 2.15
C LYS A 38 3.41 -12.71 2.77
N GLU A 39 2.41 -12.85 3.65
CA GLU A 39 2.06 -14.14 4.23
C GLU A 39 1.44 -15.09 3.19
N SER A 40 0.72 -14.55 2.22
CA SER A 40 -0.09 -15.33 1.28
C SER A 40 0.58 -15.60 -0.07
N LEU A 41 1.42 -14.68 -0.56
CA LEU A 41 1.96 -14.68 -1.92
C LEU A 41 3.50 -14.65 -1.92
N LYS A 42 4.12 -15.10 -3.01
CA LYS A 42 5.59 -15.13 -3.16
C LYS A 42 6.00 -14.74 -4.58
N GLY A 43 7.25 -14.25 -4.71
CA GLY A 43 7.86 -13.96 -6.01
C GLY A 43 7.02 -12.97 -6.84
N ASP A 44 6.73 -13.35 -8.08
CA ASP A 44 6.03 -12.50 -9.04
C ASP A 44 4.58 -12.22 -8.64
N GLU A 45 3.88 -13.19 -8.04
CA GLU A 45 2.49 -13.01 -7.57
C GLU A 45 2.41 -11.94 -6.47
N TYR A 46 3.43 -11.90 -5.59
CA TYR A 46 3.54 -10.86 -4.58
C TYR A 46 3.81 -9.49 -5.21
N GLN A 47 4.68 -9.40 -6.21
CA GLN A 47 4.93 -8.15 -6.92
C GLN A 47 3.69 -7.62 -7.63
N GLU A 48 2.95 -8.47 -8.35
CA GLU A 48 1.71 -8.07 -9.01
C GLU A 48 0.65 -7.58 -8.01
N ALA A 49 0.50 -8.28 -6.88
CA ALA A 49 -0.45 -7.86 -5.84
C ALA A 49 -0.04 -6.53 -5.20
N LEU A 50 1.26 -6.33 -4.97
CA LEU A 50 1.80 -5.08 -4.45
C LEU A 50 1.61 -3.92 -5.43
N GLU A 51 1.74 -4.17 -6.74
CA GLU A 51 1.46 -3.19 -7.79
C GLU A 51 -0.01 -2.75 -7.78
N ARG A 52 -0.93 -3.72 -7.73
CA ARG A 52 -2.38 -3.44 -7.64
C ARG A 52 -2.71 -2.63 -6.39
N LEU A 53 -2.13 -2.98 -5.24
CA LEU A 53 -2.34 -2.25 -4.00
C LEU A 53 -1.82 -0.81 -4.09
N LEU A 54 -0.64 -0.61 -4.71
CA LEU A 54 -0.10 0.72 -4.96
C LEU A 54 -1.03 1.55 -5.86
N GLU A 55 -1.54 0.96 -6.93
CA GLU A 55 -2.50 1.63 -7.82
C GLU A 55 -3.77 2.04 -7.07
N GLU A 56 -4.31 1.18 -6.20
CA GLU A 56 -5.50 1.48 -5.40
C GLU A 56 -5.32 2.68 -4.48
N TYR A 57 -4.15 2.80 -3.84
CA TYR A 57 -3.84 3.97 -3.01
C TYR A 57 -3.52 5.22 -3.83
N SER A 58 -3.01 5.05 -5.06
CA SER A 58 -2.75 6.18 -5.97
C SER A 58 -4.03 6.78 -6.58
N LYS A 59 -5.12 6.01 -6.64
CA LYS A 59 -6.43 6.46 -7.14
C LYS A 59 -7.08 7.35 -6.06
N SER A 60 -7.13 8.66 -6.36
CA SER A 60 -7.69 9.72 -5.51
C SER A 60 -9.12 9.45 -5.07
#